data_AF-A0A413H4V4-F1
#
_entry.id   AF-A0A413H4V4-F1
#
_cell.length_a   1.000
_cell.length_b   1.000
_cell.length_c   1.000
_cell.angle_alpha   90.00
_cell.angle_beta   90.00
_cell.angle_gamma   90.00
#
_symmetry.space_group_name_H-M   'P 1'
#
loop_
_entity.id
_entity.type
_entity.pdbx_description
1 polymer ?
#
loop_
_entity_poly.entity_id
_entity_poly.type
_entity_poly.pdbx_seq_one_letter_code
_entity_poly.pdbx_strand_id
1 'polypeptide(L)'
;MKKFIRTLLCCLLLLFSTGMYAQKGLQIASVFQKYGNQKGATYVELSKMLSKNWDITHYQSLKLAKAEKALPEIYRCLEADREHAKKIKEVVTDGQIQSGYYQLPPLQNKTNRFILFRLGKKGEATLIYIEGEIDSDDLVTLIFSKD
;
A
#
# COMPACT_ATOMS: atom_id res chain seq x y z
N MET A 1 -29.82 -41.47 -16.46
CA MET A 1 -29.94 -40.03 -16.77
C MET A 1 -29.74 -39.12 -15.54
N LYS A 2 -30.50 -39.27 -14.44
CA LYS A 2 -30.38 -38.40 -13.24
C LYS A 2 -28.99 -38.37 -12.56
N LYS A 3 -28.25 -39.49 -12.58
CA LYS A 3 -26.89 -39.59 -12.00
C LYS A 3 -25.84 -38.85 -12.84
N PHE A 4 -25.90 -38.94 -14.17
CA PHE A 4 -25.02 -38.21 -15.09
C PHE A 4 -25.22 -36.70 -14.99
N ILE A 5 -26.47 -36.24 -14.85
CA ILE A 5 -26.79 -34.83 -14.65
C ILE A 5 -26.18 -34.32 -13.33
N ARG A 6 -26.26 -35.11 -12.24
CA ARG A 6 -25.63 -34.75 -10.95
C ARG A 6 -24.11 -34.67 -11.04
N THR A 7 -23.46 -35.61 -11.73
CA THR A 7 -22.00 -35.60 -11.86
C THR A 7 -21.51 -34.46 -12.75
N LEU A 8 -22.22 -34.17 -13.85
CA LEU A 8 -21.89 -33.05 -14.74
C LEU A 8 -22.06 -31.69 -14.02
N LEU A 9 -23.09 -31.55 -13.17
CA LEU A 9 -23.34 -30.35 -12.37
C LEU A 9 -22.22 -30.13 -11.32
N CYS A 10 -21.71 -31.19 -10.70
CA CYS A 10 -20.58 -31.09 -9.75
C CYS A 10 -19.26 -30.72 -10.44
N CYS A 11 -18.99 -31.24 -11.64
CA CYS A 11 -17.79 -30.86 -12.40
C CYS A 11 -17.86 -29.40 -12.89
N LEU A 12 -19.06 -28.90 -13.23
CA LEU A 12 -19.25 -27.52 -13.66
C LEU A 12 -19.01 -26.52 -12.52
N LEU A 13 -19.38 -26.86 -11.28
CA LEU A 13 -19.13 -26.03 -10.10
C LEU A 13 -17.64 -25.91 -9.72
N LEU A 14 -16.81 -26.89 -10.10
CA LEU A 14 -15.36 -26.85 -9.86
C LEU A 14 -14.59 -25.97 -10.85
N LEU A 15 -15.22 -25.55 -11.96
CA LEU A 15 -14.60 -24.69 -12.97
C LEU A 15 -14.75 -23.18 -12.69
N PHE A 16 -15.49 -22.80 -11.64
CA PHE A 16 -15.74 -21.39 -11.27
C PHE A 16 -14.85 -20.83 -10.16
N SER A 17 -13.81 -21.56 -9.70
CA SER A 17 -12.95 -21.09 -8.60
C SER A 17 -11.79 -20.19 -9.02
N THR A 18 -11.63 -19.84 -10.30
CA THR A 18 -10.58 -18.92 -10.75
C THR A 18 -11.17 -17.61 -11.24
N GLY A 19 -11.50 -16.75 -10.29
CA GLY A 19 -12.04 -15.42 -10.58
C GLY A 19 -12.26 -14.54 -9.37
N MET A 20 -11.50 -14.73 -8.29
CA MET A 20 -11.49 -13.78 -7.16
C MET A 20 -10.34 -12.77 -7.31
N TYR A 21 -10.35 -11.98 -8.38
CA TYR A 21 -9.55 -10.75 -8.43
C TYR A 21 -10.50 -9.55 -8.49
N ALA A 22 -11.27 -9.43 -7.41
CA ALA A 22 -11.95 -8.18 -7.06
C ALA A 22 -11.62 -7.82 -5.60
N GLN A 23 -10.38 -8.07 -5.16
CA GLN A 23 -9.83 -7.35 -4.01
C GLN A 23 -9.58 -5.91 -4.47
N LYS A 24 -10.65 -5.11 -4.52
CA LYS A 24 -10.57 -3.66 -4.75
C LYS A 24 -9.96 -3.02 -3.50
N GLY A 25 -8.64 -2.97 -3.47
CA GLY A 25 -7.86 -2.33 -2.41
C GLY A 25 -6.38 -2.45 -2.70
N LEU A 26 -5.59 -1.47 -2.27
CA LEU A 26 -4.13 -1.56 -2.34
C LEU A 26 -3.64 -2.63 -1.37
N GLN A 27 -2.67 -3.45 -1.79
CA GLN A 27 -2.13 -4.52 -0.96
C GLN A 27 -1.39 -3.97 0.27
N ILE A 28 -0.81 -2.78 0.19
CA ILE A 28 -0.23 -2.09 1.36
C ILE A 28 -1.23 -1.84 2.50
N ALA A 29 -2.55 -1.82 2.22
CA ALA A 29 -3.57 -1.66 3.26
C ALA A 29 -3.51 -2.78 4.30
N SER A 30 -3.16 -4.01 3.89
CA SER A 30 -3.02 -5.14 4.82
C SER A 30 -1.85 -4.94 5.79
N VAL A 31 -0.80 -4.23 5.36
CA VAL A 31 0.36 -3.93 6.21
C VAL A 31 -0.06 -3.01 7.37
N PHE A 32 -0.79 -1.93 7.07
CA PHE A 32 -1.29 -1.03 8.11
C PHE A 32 -2.17 -1.76 9.13
N GLN A 33 -3.10 -2.59 8.65
CA GLN A 33 -4.01 -3.35 9.51
C GLN A 33 -3.27 -4.36 10.39
N LYS A 34 -2.33 -5.11 9.80
CA LYS A 34 -1.63 -6.21 10.49
C LYS A 34 -0.58 -5.71 11.48
N TYR A 35 0.13 -4.65 11.14
CA TYR A 35 1.29 -4.18 11.89
C TYR A 35 1.01 -2.92 12.73
N GLY A 36 -0.08 -2.20 12.48
CA GLY A 36 -0.39 -0.93 13.16
C GLY A 36 -0.53 -1.04 14.68
N ASN A 37 -0.99 -2.19 15.18
CA ASN A 37 -1.20 -2.44 16.61
C ASN A 37 -0.08 -3.30 17.25
N GLN A 38 1.00 -3.58 16.52
CA GLN A 38 2.09 -4.40 17.06
C GLN A 38 2.99 -3.59 18.00
N LYS A 39 3.62 -4.30 18.96
CA LYS A 39 4.60 -3.68 19.86
C LYS A 39 5.76 -3.10 19.04
N GLY A 40 6.06 -1.82 19.27
CA GLY A 40 7.10 -1.11 18.51
C GLY A 40 6.62 -0.56 17.17
N ALA A 41 5.32 -0.57 16.90
CA ALA A 41 4.70 0.20 15.83
C ALA A 41 4.25 1.58 16.34
N THR A 42 4.38 2.58 15.47
CA THR A 42 3.72 3.88 15.58
C THR A 42 2.85 4.02 14.35
N TYR A 43 1.54 3.89 14.55
CA TYR A 43 0.53 4.01 13.51
C TYR A 43 -0.26 5.29 13.69
N VAL A 44 -0.47 6.01 12.60
CA VAL A 44 -1.29 7.23 12.56
C VAL A 44 -2.19 7.15 11.33
N GLU A 45 -3.48 7.39 11.53
CA GLU A 45 -4.47 7.53 10.47
C GLU A 45 -5.24 8.82 10.69
N LEU A 46 -5.30 9.65 9.65
CA LEU A 46 -5.99 10.93 9.66
C LEU A 46 -6.88 10.98 8.42
N SER A 47 -8.17 11.20 8.66
CA SER A 47 -9.14 11.46 7.60
C SER A 47 -9.70 12.87 7.81
N LYS A 48 -9.78 13.65 6.74
CA LYS A 48 -10.53 14.93 6.71
C LYS A 48 -10.00 16.10 7.57
N MET A 49 -8.85 15.98 8.25
CA MET A 49 -8.40 16.98 9.26
C MET A 49 -6.99 17.57 9.09
N LEU A 50 -6.28 17.34 7.99
CA LEU A 50 -4.98 17.97 7.75
C LEU A 50 -5.10 19.33 7.03
N SER A 51 -5.82 20.26 7.67
CA SER A 51 -5.78 21.72 7.49
C SER A 51 -6.29 22.33 6.16
N LYS A 52 -6.78 23.58 6.24
CA LYS A 52 -7.15 24.46 5.10
C LYS A 52 -5.99 24.75 4.11
N ASN A 53 -4.78 24.24 4.38
CA ASN A 53 -3.56 24.58 3.66
C ASN A 53 -2.99 23.39 2.86
N TRP A 54 -3.44 22.18 3.13
CA TRP A 54 -2.96 20.96 2.46
C TRP A 54 -4.19 20.14 2.07
N ASP A 55 -4.47 20.01 0.77
CA ASP A 55 -5.65 19.30 0.26
C ASP A 55 -5.52 17.76 0.39
N ILE A 56 -5.15 17.28 1.58
CA ILE A 56 -5.02 15.86 1.92
C ILE A 56 -6.34 15.37 2.51
N THR A 57 -6.95 14.39 1.86
CA THR A 57 -8.23 13.80 2.26
C THR A 57 -8.06 12.58 3.15
N HIS A 58 -6.97 11.83 2.96
CA HIS A 58 -6.64 10.64 3.71
C HIS A 58 -5.13 10.48 3.88
N TYR A 59 -4.69 10.20 5.10
CA TYR A 59 -3.29 9.97 5.42
C TYR A 59 -3.17 8.78 6.36
N GLN A 60 -2.32 7.82 6.02
CA GLN A 60 -1.91 6.73 6.89
C GLN A 60 -0.39 6.66 6.96
N SER A 61 0.15 6.46 8.16
CA SER A 61 1.56 6.19 8.34
C SER A 61 1.78 5.10 9.36
N LEU A 62 2.78 4.27 9.08
CA LEU A 62 3.22 3.19 9.93
C LEU A 62 4.74 3.25 10.02
N LYS A 63 5.25 3.57 11.20
CA LYS A 63 6.65 3.38 11.54
C LYS A 63 6.81 2.11 12.37
N LEU A 64 7.71 1.23 11.97
CA LEU A 64 8.11 0.04 12.73
C LEU A 64 9.52 0.24 13.26
N ALA A 65 9.70 0.07 14.57
CA ALA A 65 11.02 0.17 15.20
C ALA A 65 11.94 -1.01 14.85
N LYS A 66 11.37 -2.17 14.53
CA LYS A 66 12.05 -3.41 14.13
C LYS A 66 11.23 -4.09 13.03
N ALA A 67 11.60 -3.87 11.79
CA ALA A 67 10.80 -4.24 10.63
C ALA A 67 11.17 -5.60 10.02
N GLU A 68 12.20 -6.29 10.51
CA GLU A 68 12.80 -7.46 9.85
C GLU A 68 11.77 -8.55 9.52
N LYS A 69 10.81 -8.77 10.42
CA LYS A 69 9.72 -9.74 10.22
C LYS A 69 8.60 -9.25 9.29
N ALA A 70 8.45 -7.94 9.14
CA ALA A 70 7.43 -7.31 8.29
C ALA A 70 7.93 -7.06 6.87
N LEU A 71 9.24 -6.87 6.67
CA LEU A 71 9.83 -6.49 5.40
C LEU A 71 9.47 -7.40 4.22
N PRO A 72 9.50 -8.74 4.32
CA PRO A 72 9.09 -9.60 3.20
C PRO A 72 7.65 -9.33 2.74
N GLU A 73 6.74 -9.09 3.68
CA GLU A 73 5.35 -8.77 3.36
C GLU A 73 5.19 -7.35 2.82
N ILE A 74 5.90 -6.38 3.39
CA ILE A 74 5.93 -5.00 2.90
C ILE A 74 6.40 -4.97 1.45
N TYR A 75 7.53 -5.61 1.12
CA TYR A 75 8.04 -5.66 -0.25
C TYR A 75 7.07 -6.34 -1.21
N ARG A 76 6.44 -7.44 -0.78
CA ARG A 76 5.42 -8.12 -1.60
C ARG A 76 4.22 -7.20 -1.89
N CYS A 77 3.75 -6.45 -0.90
CA CYS A 77 2.65 -5.50 -1.10
C CYS A 77 3.06 -4.32 -2.00
N LEU A 78 4.27 -3.77 -1.80
CA LEU A 78 4.82 -2.73 -2.65
C LEU A 78 4.95 -3.20 -4.10
N GLU A 79 5.45 -4.41 -4.34
CA GLU A 79 5.58 -4.99 -5.69
C GLU A 79 4.22 -5.08 -6.39
N ALA A 80 3.19 -5.59 -5.70
CA ALA A 80 1.86 -5.72 -6.26
C ALA A 80 1.19 -4.37 -6.56
N ASP A 81 1.37 -3.39 -5.69
CA ASP A 81 0.83 -2.04 -5.91
C ASP A 81 1.66 -1.25 -6.94
N ARG A 82 2.96 -1.56 -7.08
CA ARG A 82 3.88 -0.97 -8.08
C ARG A 82 3.42 -1.25 -9.50
N GLU A 83 2.91 -2.45 -9.80
CA GLU A 83 2.45 -2.84 -11.15
C GLU A 83 1.43 -1.85 -11.73
N HIS A 84 0.67 -1.18 -10.88
CA HIS A 84 -0.38 -0.25 -11.27
C HIS A 84 0.04 1.22 -11.15
N ALA A 85 1.26 1.51 -10.67
CA ALA A 85 1.73 2.87 -10.43
C ALA A 85 2.00 3.63 -11.73
N LYS A 86 1.58 4.90 -11.78
CA LYS A 86 1.85 5.84 -12.88
C LYS A 86 3.28 6.36 -12.88
N LYS A 87 3.86 6.57 -11.70
CA LYS A 87 5.23 7.10 -11.53
C LYS A 87 5.88 6.38 -10.36
N ILE A 88 7.12 5.95 -10.57
CA ILE A 88 7.90 5.21 -9.59
C ILE A 88 9.26 5.89 -9.47
N LYS A 89 9.71 6.10 -8.23
CA LYS A 89 11.10 6.48 -7.91
C LYS A 89 11.56 5.62 -6.75
N GLU A 90 12.55 4.79 -6.97
CA GLU A 90 13.10 3.88 -5.95
C GLU A 90 14.60 4.09 -5.80
N VAL A 91 15.09 3.93 -4.58
CA VAL A 91 16.51 3.73 -4.28
C VAL A 91 16.65 2.28 -3.90
N VAL A 92 17.44 1.52 -4.66
CA VAL A 92 17.66 0.09 -4.45
C VAL A 92 19.13 -0.14 -4.09
N THR A 93 19.38 -0.99 -3.11
CA THR A 93 20.72 -1.41 -2.70
C THR A 93 20.69 -2.90 -2.40
N ASP A 94 21.64 -3.65 -2.95
CA ASP A 94 21.71 -5.12 -2.82
C ASP A 94 20.41 -5.84 -3.20
N GLY A 95 19.72 -5.32 -4.23
CA GLY A 95 18.44 -5.87 -4.70
C GLY A 95 17.24 -5.60 -3.77
N GLN A 96 17.42 -4.81 -2.71
CA GLN A 96 16.35 -4.42 -1.79
C GLN A 96 16.05 -2.93 -1.90
N ILE A 97 14.75 -2.61 -1.92
CA ILE A 97 14.27 -1.23 -1.93
C ILE A 97 14.62 -0.58 -0.59
N GLN A 98 15.48 0.43 -0.62
CA GLN A 98 15.84 1.25 0.55
C GLN A 98 14.81 2.34 0.79
N SER A 99 14.31 2.95 -0.29
CA SER A 99 13.21 3.90 -0.24
C SER A 99 12.49 3.94 -1.58
N GLY A 100 11.19 4.25 -1.55
CA GLY A 100 10.35 4.28 -2.73
C GLY A 100 9.28 5.35 -2.65
N TYR A 101 8.96 5.92 -3.80
CA TYR A 101 7.81 6.77 -4.05
C TYR A 101 7.02 6.20 -5.21
N TYR A 102 5.73 5.99 -5.00
CA TYR A 102 4.82 5.42 -5.99
C TYR A 102 3.60 6.33 -6.11
N GLN A 103 3.42 6.93 -7.27
CA GLN A 103 2.19 7.63 -7.62
C GLN A 103 1.25 6.63 -8.26
N LEU A 104 0.11 6.38 -7.63
CA LEU A 104 -0.91 5.49 -8.13
C LEU A 104 -1.85 6.23 -9.10
N PRO A 105 -2.69 5.53 -9.86
CA PRO A 105 -3.74 6.17 -10.64
C PRO A 105 -4.67 6.95 -9.70
N PRO A 106 -5.08 8.18 -10.05
CA PRO A 106 -5.98 8.94 -9.19
C PRO A 106 -7.34 8.23 -9.06
N LEU A 107 -8.06 8.55 -7.99
CA LEU A 107 -9.45 8.15 -7.84
C LEU A 107 -10.35 8.93 -8.83
N GLN A 108 -11.61 8.50 -8.97
CA GLN A 108 -12.55 9.08 -9.95
C GLN A 108 -12.78 10.59 -9.78
N ASN A 109 -12.63 11.11 -8.55
CA ASN A 109 -12.72 12.53 -8.21
C ASN A 109 -11.39 13.30 -8.41
N LYS A 110 -10.45 12.75 -9.20
CA LYS A 110 -9.10 13.30 -9.43
C LYS A 110 -8.20 13.38 -8.20
N THR A 111 -8.58 12.77 -7.08
CA THR A 111 -7.71 12.66 -5.90
C THR A 111 -6.48 11.82 -6.25
N ASN A 112 -5.30 12.42 -6.13
CA ASN A 112 -4.03 11.75 -6.30
C ASN A 112 -3.79 10.78 -5.14
N ARG A 113 -3.08 9.69 -5.43
CA ARG A 113 -2.78 8.63 -4.46
C ARG A 113 -1.29 8.33 -4.48
N PHE A 114 -0.69 8.25 -3.31
CA PHE A 114 0.75 8.07 -3.17
C PHE A 114 1.08 7.03 -2.11
N ILE A 115 2.08 6.21 -2.41
CA ILE A 115 2.74 5.33 -1.43
C ILE A 115 4.17 5.83 -1.27
N LEU A 116 4.62 5.99 -0.02
CA LEU A 116 6.01 6.25 0.29
C LEU A 116 6.54 5.19 1.25
N PHE A 117 7.73 4.71 0.96
CA PHE A 117 8.42 3.72 1.77
C PHE A 117 9.85 4.18 2.03
N ARG A 118 10.36 3.93 3.24
CA ARG A 118 11.78 4.05 3.55
C ARG A 118 12.21 3.07 4.63
N LEU A 119 13.39 2.52 4.48
CA LEU A 119 14.16 1.92 5.57
C LEU A 119 14.82 3.04 6.36
N GLY A 120 14.71 2.94 7.69
CA GLY A 120 15.41 3.79 8.63
C GLY A 120 16.69 3.15 9.13
N LYS A 121 17.36 3.83 10.06
CA LYS A 121 18.53 3.27 10.74
C LYS A 121 18.10 2.14 11.67
N LYS A 122 19.00 1.22 12.00
CA LYS A 122 18.81 0.17 13.03
C LYS A 122 17.58 -0.74 12.80
N GLY A 123 17.24 -1.04 11.55
CA GLY A 123 16.14 -1.96 11.21
C GLY A 123 14.74 -1.33 11.25
N GLU A 124 14.65 -0.01 11.36
CA GLU A 124 13.37 0.69 11.25
C GLU A 124 12.82 0.65 9.82
N ALA A 125 11.50 0.68 9.67
CA ALA A 125 10.85 0.94 8.38
C ALA A 125 9.70 1.93 8.55
N THR A 126 9.43 2.73 7.53
CA THR A 126 8.29 3.65 7.48
C THR A 126 7.55 3.43 6.18
N LEU A 127 6.23 3.21 6.28
CA LEU A 127 5.30 3.11 5.15
C LEU A 127 4.23 4.19 5.32
N ILE A 128 3.95 4.93 4.26
CA ILE A 128 3.01 6.04 4.24
C ILE A 128 2.10 5.90 3.03
N TYR A 129 0.81 6.16 3.23
CA TYR A 129 -0.19 6.26 2.18
C TYR A 129 -0.90 7.61 2.27
N ILE A 130 -1.06 8.28 1.13
CA ILE A 130 -1.66 9.62 1.05
C ILE A 130 -2.66 9.66 -0.09
N GLU A 131 -3.82 10.24 0.18
CA GLU A 131 -4.78 10.68 -0.81
C GLU A 131 -5.00 12.19 -0.68
N GLY A 132 -4.99 12.92 -1.79
CA GLY A 132 -5.27 14.35 -1.78
C GLY A 132 -5.23 15.00 -3.16
N GLU A 133 -5.56 16.28 -3.25
CA GLU A 133 -5.35 17.12 -4.44
C GLU A 133 -3.92 17.69 -4.52
N ILE A 134 -3.07 17.34 -3.55
CA ILE A 134 -1.65 17.71 -3.51
C ILE A 134 -0.86 17.18 -4.73
N ASP A 135 0.08 17.99 -5.23
CA ASP A 135 1.01 17.58 -6.29
C ASP A 135 2.17 16.75 -5.72
N SER A 136 2.71 15.88 -6.56
CA SER A 136 3.87 15.04 -6.33
C SER A 136 5.12 15.78 -5.82
N ASP A 137 5.36 17.01 -6.28
CA ASP A 137 6.56 17.77 -5.91
C ASP A 137 6.47 18.37 -4.50
N ASP A 138 5.27 18.74 -4.05
CA ASP A 138 5.03 19.26 -2.70
C ASP A 138 5.12 18.15 -1.63
N LEU A 139 4.74 16.92 -1.98
CA LEU A 139 4.83 15.76 -1.09
C LEU A 139 6.26 15.34 -0.76
N VAL A 140 7.18 15.43 -1.73
CA VAL A 140 8.60 15.12 -1.49
C VAL A 140 9.17 16.09 -0.47
N THR A 141 8.84 17.38 -0.59
CA THR A 141 9.24 18.39 0.39
C THR A 141 8.66 18.08 1.77
N LEU A 142 7.38 17.71 1.88
CA LEU A 142 6.74 17.41 3.16
C LEU A 142 7.36 16.20 3.89
N ILE A 143 7.72 15.14 3.18
CA ILE A 143 8.19 13.87 3.79
C ILE A 143 9.71 13.83 3.97
N PHE A 144 10.46 14.54 3.12
CA PHE A 144 11.91 14.59 3.14
C PHE A 144 12.50 15.89 3.68
N SER A 145 11.66 16.83 4.17
CA SER A 145 12.12 17.91 5.05
C SER A 145 12.79 17.28 6.26
N LYS A 146 14.12 17.31 6.19
CA LYS A 146 15.04 16.87 7.22
C LYS A 146 14.94 17.90 8.34
N ASP A 147 14.65 17.45 9.56
CA ASP A 147 15.02 18.23 10.75
C ASP A 147 16.50 18.60 10.70
#